data_AF-A0A3B9W1K1-F1
#
_entry.id   AF-A0A3B9W1K1-F1
#
_cell.length_a   1.000
_cell.length_b   1.000
_cell.length_c   1.000
_cell.angle_alpha   90.00
_cell.angle_beta   90.00
_cell.angle_gamma   90.00
#
_symmetry.space_group_name_H-M   'P 1'
#
loop_
_entity.id
_entity.type
_entity.pdbx_description
1 polymer ?
#
loop_
_entity_poly.entity_id
_entity_poly.type
_entity_poly.pdbx_seq_one_letter_code
_entity_poly.pdbx_strand_id
1 'polypeptide(L)' 'MAEAQDVHLYGTVIGHMVRNGPTAVTFESSEAGMARFGIGSRILSANLPLGPRASTPEAATAFFGG' A
#
# COMPACT_ATOMS: atom_id res chain seq x y z
N MET A 1 -5.55 -9.04 16.79
CA MET A 1 -4.54 -8.15 16.19
C MET A 1 -4.69 -8.29 14.69
N ALA A 2 -4.85 -7.20 13.95
CA ALA A 2 -4.94 -7.28 12.49
C ALA A 2 -3.57 -7.69 11.94
N GLU A 3 -3.53 -8.73 11.11
CA GLU A 3 -2.30 -9.21 10.50
C GLU A 3 -1.94 -8.31 9.31
N ALA A 4 -0.71 -7.80 9.31
CA ALA A 4 -0.18 -7.04 8.18
C ALA A 4 0.23 -8.02 7.08
N GLN A 5 -0.16 -7.73 5.84
CA GLN A 5 0.15 -8.53 4.67
C GLN A 5 1.12 -7.78 3.76
N ASP A 6 2.15 -8.48 3.29
CA ASP A 6 3.12 -7.91 2.37
C ASP A 6 2.53 -7.82 0.96
N VAL A 7 2.66 -6.65 0.35
CA VAL A 7 2.29 -6.41 -1.04
C VAL A 7 3.55 -6.51 -1.88
N HIS A 8 3.61 -7.51 -2.74
CA HIS A 8 4.75 -7.75 -3.62
C HIS A 8 4.45 -7.30 -5.05
N LEU A 9 5.43 -6.64 -5.68
CA LEU A 9 5.40 -6.32 -7.09
C LEU A 9 6.77 -6.57 -7.71
N TYR A 10 6.80 -7.40 -8.76
CA TYR A 10 8.03 -7.79 -9.46
C TYR A 10 9.16 -8.26 -8.51
N GLY A 11 8.80 -9.08 -7.53
CA GLY A 11 9.74 -9.62 -6.53
C GLY A 11 10.18 -8.64 -5.44
N THR A 12 9.64 -7.41 -5.41
CA THR A 12 9.94 -6.40 -4.40
C THR A 12 8.73 -6.21 -3.49
N VAL A 13 8.91 -6.27 -2.17
CA VAL A 13 7.89 -5.79 -1.23
C VAL A 13 7.76 -4.30 -1.46
N ILE A 14 6.58 -3.85 -1.88
CA ILE A 14 6.31 -2.43 -2.15
C ILE A 14 5.58 -1.75 -1.00
N GLY A 15 4.97 -2.52 -0.11
CA GLY A 15 4.34 -2.00 1.09
C GLY A 15 3.65 -3.07 1.90
N HIS A 16 3.03 -2.65 3.00
CA HIS A 16 2.31 -3.49 3.92
C HIS A 16 0.84 -3.03 3.95
N MET A 17 -0.06 -3.99 3.81
CA MET A 17 -1.49 -3.79 3.89
C MET A 17 -2.00 -4.28 5.26
N VAL A 18 -2.80 -3.48 5.95
CA VAL A 18 -3.48 -3.88 7.18
C VAL A 18 -4.97 -3.76 6.99
N ARG A 19 -5.70 -4.84 7.26
CA ARG A 19 -7.17 -4.85 7.23
C ARG A 19 -7.73 -4.44 8.61
N ASN A 20 -8.34 -3.26 8.68
CA ASN A 20 -8.93 -2.68 9.88
C ASN A 20 -10.42 -3.01 9.97
N GLY A 21 -10.75 -4.30 10.13
CA GLY A 21 -12.14 -4.78 10.16
C GLY A 21 -12.68 -5.15 8.77
N PRO A 22 -14.01 -5.30 8.61
CA PRO A 22 -14.59 -5.86 7.39
C PRO A 22 -14.54 -4.93 6.17
N THR A 23 -14.45 -3.61 6.38
CA THR A 23 -14.68 -2.61 5.33
C THR A 23 -13.55 -1.60 5.18
N ALA A 24 -12.45 -1.71 5.94
CA ALA A 24 -11.39 -0.72 5.91
C ALA A 24 -10.02 -1.40 5.76
N VAL A 25 -9.19 -0.82 4.90
CA VAL A 25 -7.82 -1.23 4.64
C VAL A 25 -6.92 -0.01 4.72
N THR A 26 -5.76 -0.16 5.34
CA THR A 26 -4.66 0.82 5.28
C THR A 26 -3.48 0.21 4.53
N PHE A 27 -2.73 1.06 3.84
CA PHE A 27 -1.55 0.66 3.10
C PHE A 27 -0.40 1.61 3.39
N GLU A 28 0.75 1.04 3.71
CA GLU A 28 1.99 1.77 3.97
C GLU A 28 3.05 1.33 2.97
N SER A 29 3.68 2.30 2.30
CA SER A 29 4.74 1.97 1.36
C SER A 29 6.00 1.54 2.11
N SER A 30 6.66 0.51 1.61
CA SER A 30 7.95 0.09 2.14
C SER A 30 9.08 0.95 1.56
N GLU A 31 10.19 1.00 2.28
CA GLU A 31 11.41 1.65 1.78
C GLU A 31 11.94 0.97 0.51
N ALA A 32 11.87 -0.36 0.42
CA ALA A 32 12.30 -1.12 -0.75
C ALA A 32 11.47 -0.75 -2.00
N GLY A 33 10.15 -0.63 -1.86
CA GLY A 33 9.26 -0.17 -2.92
C GLY A 33 9.58 1.26 -3.38
N MET A 34 9.75 2.18 -2.43
CA MET A 34 10.11 3.57 -2.75
C MET A 34 11.49 3.69 -3.40
N ALA A 35 12.47 2.91 -2.96
CA ALA A 35 13.82 2.90 -3.54
C ALA A 35 13.83 2.35 -4.98
N ARG A 36 13.01 1.32 -5.27
CA ARG A 36 12.95 0.72 -6.59
C ARG A 36 12.12 1.51 -7.60
N PHE A 37 10.96 2.00 -7.20
CA PHE A 37 9.98 2.60 -8.12
C PHE A 37 9.90 4.13 -8.02
N GLY A 38 10.50 4.73 -6.98
CA GLY A 38 10.48 6.16 -6.72
C GLY A 38 9.36 6.60 -5.78
N ILE A 39 9.62 7.66 -5.01
CA ILE A 39 8.60 8.36 -4.22
C ILE A 39 7.62 9.04 -5.18
N GLY A 40 6.33 8.94 -4.89
CA GLY A 40 5.24 9.42 -5.75
C GLY A 40 4.87 8.46 -6.89
N SER A 41 5.51 7.29 -6.97
CA SER A 41 5.26 6.32 -8.03
C SER A 41 3.82 5.81 -8.00
N ARG A 42 3.14 5.88 -9.15
CA ARG A 42 1.74 5.46 -9.33
C ARG A 42 1.62 4.02 -9.82
N ILE A 43 2.62 3.19 -9.52
CA ILE A 43 2.73 1.82 -10.04
C ILE A 43 1.58 0.90 -9.58
N LEU A 44 1.02 1.15 -8.39
CA LEU A 44 -0.18 0.49 -7.91
C LEU A 44 -1.45 1.11 -8.48
N SER A 45 -1.61 2.41 -8.26
CA SER A 45 -2.76 3.18 -8.71
C SER A 45 -2.41 4.67 -8.73
N ALA A 46 -3.06 5.44 -9.60
CA ALA A 46 -2.94 6.89 -9.61
C ALA A 46 -3.39 7.54 -8.29
N ASN A 47 -4.33 6.90 -7.58
CA ASN A 47 -4.87 7.37 -6.30
C ASN A 47 -4.12 6.79 -5.09
N LEU A 48 -3.15 5.90 -5.31
CA LEU A 48 -2.36 5.26 -4.27
C LEU A 48 -0.86 5.33 -4.61
N PRO A 49 -0.27 6.54 -4.70
CA PRO A 49 1.14 6.68 -4.99
C PRO A 49 2.00 6.18 -3.82
N LEU A 50 3.14 5.56 -4.14
CA LEU A 50 4.11 5.15 -3.12
C LEU A 50 4.68 6.39 -2.42
N GLY A 51 4.81 6.35 -1.10
CA GLY A 51 5.35 7.49 -0.36
C GLY A 51 5.60 7.22 1.11
N PRO A 52 6.32 8.15 1.79
CA PRO A 52 6.73 7.98 3.19
C PRO A 52 5.58 8.13 4.18
N ARG A 53 4.39 8.50 3.70
CA ARG A 53 3.18 8.61 4.51
C ARG A 53 2.27 7.44 4.19
N ALA A 54 1.60 6.93 5.22
CA ALA A 54 0.52 5.98 5.04
C ALA A 54 -0.51 6.54 4.03
N SER A 55 -1.00 5.67 3.16
CA SER A 55 -2.08 6.02 2.26
C SER A 55 -3.37 6.28 3.04
N THR A 56 -4.26 7.09 2.47
CA THR A 56 -5.55 7.31 3.12
C THR A 56 -6.35 6.02 3.14
N PRO A 57 -7.10 5.73 4.23
CA PRO A 57 -7.91 4.52 4.31
C PRO A 57 -8.89 4.38 3.15
N GLU A 58 -9.43 5.49 2.62
CA GLU A 58 -10.38 5.47 1.50
C GLU A 58 -9.72 5.00 0.21
N ALA A 59 -8.50 5.49 -0.10
CA ALA A 59 -7.77 5.10 -1.30
C ALA A 59 -7.30 3.64 -1.23
N ALA A 60 -6.80 3.23 -0.06
CA ALA A 60 -6.37 1.85 0.17
C ALA A 60 -7.56 0.89 0.14
N THR A 61 -8.68 1.23 0.76
CA THR A 61 -9.91 0.44 0.72
C THR A 61 -10.49 0.35 -0.69
N ALA A 62 -10.50 1.45 -1.46
CA ALA A 62 -10.96 1.42 -2.84
C ALA A 62 -10.11 0.52 -3.74
N PHE A 63 -8.82 0.34 -3.44
CA PHE A 63 -7.92 -0.52 -4.20
C PHE A 63 -7.93 -1.99 -3.73
N PHE A 64 -7.91 -2.24 -2.42
CA PHE A 64 -7.76 -3.58 -1.83
C PHE A 64 -9.07 -4.20 -1.30
N GLY A 65 -10.12 -3.41 -1.13
CA GLY A 65 -11.36 -3.78 -0.43
C GLY A 65 -12.42 -4.48 -1.28
N GLY A 66 -12.05 -4.99 -2.46
CA GLY A 66 -12.92 -5.80 -3.31
C GLY A 66 -13.26 -7.16 -2.72
#